data_AF-A0A5N7C6C1-F1
#
_entry.id   AF-A0A5N7C6C1-F1
#
_cell.length_a   1.000
_cell.length_b   1.000
_cell.length_c   1.000
_cell.angle_alpha   90.00
_cell.angle_beta   90.00
_cell.angle_gamma   90.00
#
_symmetry.space_group_name_H-M   'P 1'
#
loop_
_entity.id
_entity.type
_entity.pdbx_description
1 polymer ?
#
loop_
_entity_poly.entity_id
_entity_poly.type
_entity_poly.pdbx_seq_one_letter_code
_entity_poly.pdbx_strand_id
1 'polypeptide(L)'
;MVSTIASLSGRSTPRALLQLPKCSRQRHYTTQSTRQNNTDPGLLRNRTRNIQYAFDPVNIPTEKRPSNPFPFLGRQRIAFPIFQHANAIAPSTIGVPWPTLLPSSLQSKYWIEVEEAAKAFTQEILARRSKDKETKYFDAMIDAAVSLLVNAVPMGNLTRMKILTKLYVFFFMSDGE
;
A
#
# COMPACT_ATOMS: atom_id res chain seq x y z
N MET A 1 -68.96 -10.55 -18.16
CA MET A 1 -67.49 -10.49 -18.33
C MET A 1 -67.03 -9.10 -17.90
N VAL A 2 -66.22 -9.04 -16.85
CA VAL A 2 -65.19 -8.03 -16.49
C VAL A 2 -65.56 -6.53 -16.45
N SER A 3 -65.47 -6.00 -15.23
CA SER A 3 -65.33 -4.59 -14.84
C SER A 3 -63.88 -4.10 -15.03
N THR A 4 -63.66 -2.80 -15.23
CA THR A 4 -62.73 -1.96 -14.42
C THR A 4 -62.21 -0.74 -15.20
N ILE A 5 -62.30 0.41 -14.52
CA ILE A 5 -61.85 1.76 -14.89
C ILE A 5 -60.33 1.87 -14.72
N ALA A 6 -59.61 2.44 -15.70
CA ALA A 6 -58.20 2.81 -15.57
C ALA A 6 -58.06 4.31 -15.25
N SER A 7 -57.42 4.60 -14.13
CA SER A 7 -57.07 5.93 -13.62
C SER A 7 -55.72 6.41 -14.15
N LEU A 8 -55.61 7.75 -14.18
CA LEU A 8 -54.52 8.62 -14.63
C LEU A 8 -53.11 8.23 -14.14
N SER A 9 -52.15 8.24 -15.06
CA SER A 9 -50.71 8.11 -14.82
C SER A 9 -50.07 9.50 -14.68
N GLY A 10 -49.53 9.78 -13.50
CA GLY A 10 -48.76 10.98 -13.17
C GLY A 10 -47.29 10.85 -13.60
N ARG A 11 -46.75 11.94 -14.15
CA ARG A 11 -45.36 12.12 -14.58
C ARG A 11 -44.38 11.94 -13.40
N SER A 12 -43.34 11.14 -13.60
CA SER A 12 -42.12 11.15 -12.77
C SER A 12 -40.91 11.54 -13.63
N THR A 13 -40.15 12.52 -13.14
CA THR A 13 -38.88 13.02 -13.69
C THR A 13 -37.76 11.99 -13.57
N PRO A 14 -36.89 11.82 -14.57
CA PRO A 14 -35.75 10.91 -14.44
C PRO A 14 -34.64 11.52 -13.57
N ARG A 15 -34.23 10.77 -12.53
CA ARG A 15 -32.99 11.02 -11.76
C ARG A 15 -31.79 10.89 -12.68
N ALA A 16 -31.00 11.96 -12.81
CA ALA A 16 -29.70 11.91 -13.44
C ALA A 16 -28.77 10.99 -12.60
N LEU A 17 -28.45 9.82 -13.15
CA LEU A 17 -27.36 8.98 -12.65
C LEU A 17 -26.05 9.72 -12.92
N LEU A 18 -25.40 10.20 -11.85
CA LEU A 18 -24.02 10.67 -11.90
C LEU A 18 -23.12 9.50 -12.34
N GLN A 19 -22.79 9.44 -13.62
CA GLN A 19 -21.74 8.56 -14.13
C GLN A 19 -20.41 9.05 -13.57
N LEU A 20 -19.88 8.34 -12.57
CA LEU A 20 -18.49 8.49 -12.16
C LEU A 20 -17.59 8.15 -13.37
N PRO A 21 -16.55 8.96 -13.66
CA PRO A 21 -15.64 8.68 -14.76
C PRO A 21 -14.96 7.33 -14.54
N LYS A 22 -15.01 6.47 -15.56
CA LYS A 22 -14.27 5.20 -15.60
C LYS A 22 -12.78 5.51 -15.58
N CYS A 23 -12.17 5.47 -14.39
CA CYS A 23 -10.73 5.58 -14.24
C CYS A 23 -10.08 4.38 -14.95
N SER A 24 -9.36 4.63 -16.04
CA SER A 24 -8.65 3.58 -16.77
C SER A 24 -7.51 3.06 -15.88
N ARG A 25 -7.72 1.91 -15.24
CA ARG A 25 -6.68 1.20 -14.48
C ARG A 25 -5.64 0.66 -15.46
N GLN A 26 -4.65 1.46 -15.81
CA GLN A 26 -3.46 0.98 -16.50
C GLN A 26 -2.62 0.23 -15.46
N ARG A 27 -2.76 -1.10 -15.41
CA ARG A 27 -1.98 -1.96 -14.51
C ARG A 27 -0.57 -2.08 -15.08
N HIS A 28 0.33 -1.23 -14.63
CA HIS A 28 1.75 -1.42 -14.85
C HIS A 28 2.26 -2.46 -13.86
N TYR A 29 2.47 -3.68 -14.36
CA TYR A 29 3.13 -4.75 -13.61
C TYR A 29 4.64 -4.48 -13.62
N THR A 30 5.18 -4.00 -12.50
CA THR A 30 6.62 -3.85 -12.32
C THR A 30 7.17 -5.15 -11.72
N THR A 31 7.54 -6.11 -12.56
CA THR A 31 8.30 -7.29 -12.12
C THR A 31 9.80 -7.00 -12.22
N GLN A 32 10.44 -6.74 -11.09
CA GLN A 32 11.88 -7.03 -10.93
C GLN A 32 12.05 -7.98 -9.75
N SER A 33 12.06 -9.28 -10.07
CA SER A 33 12.45 -10.34 -9.16
C SER A 33 13.92 -10.68 -9.40
N THR A 34 14.84 -9.99 -8.71
CA THR A 34 16.22 -10.49 -8.60
C THR A 34 16.25 -11.58 -7.53
N ARG A 35 16.01 -12.83 -7.93
CA ARG A 35 16.36 -14.01 -7.13
C ARG A 35 17.89 -14.14 -7.15
N GLN A 36 18.56 -13.52 -6.19
CA GLN A 36 19.94 -13.86 -5.85
C GLN A 36 19.92 -14.74 -4.59
N ASN A 37 20.09 -16.05 -4.81
CA ASN A 37 20.39 -17.02 -3.77
C ASN A 37 21.85 -16.84 -3.37
N ASN A 38 22.13 -15.93 -2.44
CA ASN A 38 23.37 -15.89 -1.67
C ASN A 38 23.04 -15.19 -0.33
N THR A 39 22.93 -16.00 0.73
CA THR A 39 22.45 -15.56 2.05
C THR A 39 23.56 -14.86 2.81
N ASP A 40 23.87 -13.63 2.42
CA ASP A 40 24.56 -12.70 3.30
C ASP A 40 23.50 -11.96 4.15
N PRO A 41 23.53 -12.06 5.50
CA PRO A 41 22.61 -11.37 6.38
C PRO A 41 22.58 -9.84 6.15
N GLY A 42 23.69 -9.26 5.68
CA GLY A 42 23.78 -7.84 5.33
C GLY A 42 22.99 -7.47 4.07
N LEU A 43 22.98 -8.34 3.05
CA LEU A 43 22.22 -8.15 1.81
C LEU A 43 20.71 -8.27 2.04
N LEU A 44 20.28 -9.19 2.90
CA LEU A 44 18.87 -9.34 3.27
C LEU A 44 18.32 -8.09 3.96
N ARG A 45 19.09 -7.45 4.84
CA ARG A 45 18.67 -6.21 5.53
C ARG A 45 18.56 -5.01 4.61
N ASN A 46 19.29 -4.98 3.49
CA ASN A 46 19.21 -3.90 2.51
C ASN A 46 18.18 -4.19 1.40
N ARG A 47 17.46 -5.31 1.47
CA ARG A 47 16.42 -5.68 0.52
C ARG A 47 15.17 -4.83 0.74
N THR A 48 14.75 -4.10 -0.29
CA THR A 48 13.45 -3.45 -0.31
C THR A 48 12.35 -4.47 -0.61
N ARG A 49 11.19 -4.26 0.00
CA ARG A 49 9.96 -4.98 -0.30
C ARG A 49 9.55 -4.67 -1.74
N ASN A 50 9.18 -5.71 -2.48
CA ASN A 50 8.80 -5.58 -3.88
C ASN A 50 7.53 -4.74 -4.04
N ILE A 51 7.51 -3.84 -5.03
CA ILE A 51 6.35 -3.02 -5.37
C ILE A 51 5.59 -3.71 -6.49
N GLN A 52 4.43 -4.27 -6.17
CA GLN A 52 3.61 -5.04 -7.12
C GLN A 52 2.66 -4.16 -7.94
N TYR A 53 2.31 -3.00 -7.40
CA TYR A 53 1.30 -2.11 -7.96
C TYR A 53 1.78 -0.66 -7.94
N ALA A 54 1.45 0.06 -9.00
CA ALA A 54 1.67 1.48 -9.17
C ALA A 54 0.38 2.09 -9.73
N PHE A 55 -0.10 3.15 -9.09
CA PHE A 55 -1.28 3.89 -9.54
C PHE A 55 -0.86 5.30 -9.92
N ASP A 56 -1.20 5.71 -11.14
CA ASP A 56 -1.01 7.08 -11.59
C ASP A 56 -2.37 7.83 -11.59
N PRO A 57 -2.65 8.68 -10.59
CA PRO A 57 -3.89 9.45 -10.56
C PRO A 57 -3.95 10.54 -11.61
N VAL A 58 -2.81 11.00 -12.11
CA VAL A 58 -2.72 12.14 -13.02
C VAL A 58 -1.73 11.73 -14.10
N ASN A 59 -2.19 11.51 -15.34
CA ASN A 59 -1.32 11.29 -16.50
C ASN A 59 -0.47 12.55 -16.77
N ILE A 60 0.47 12.87 -15.89
CA ILE A 60 1.35 14.03 -16.00
C ILE A 60 2.50 13.59 -16.89
N PRO A 61 2.68 14.19 -18.08
CA PRO A 61 3.85 13.93 -18.90
C PRO A 61 5.11 14.27 -18.09
N THR A 62 6.00 13.28 -17.94
CA THR A 62 7.27 13.37 -17.19
C THR A 62 8.12 14.58 -17.60
N GLU A 63 7.93 15.07 -18.83
CA GLU A 63 8.67 16.15 -19.49
C GLU A 63 8.51 17.54 -18.85
N LYS A 64 7.47 17.78 -18.03
CA LYS A 64 7.23 19.11 -17.43
C LYS A 64 7.73 19.26 -15.99
N ARG A 65 8.48 18.29 -15.47
CA ARG A 65 8.85 18.31 -14.05
C ARG A 65 10.01 19.28 -13.79
N PRO A 66 9.84 20.27 -12.89
CA PRO A 66 10.92 21.19 -12.56
C PRO A 66 12.15 20.46 -12.01
N SER A 67 13.33 21.00 -12.30
CA SER A 67 14.62 20.55 -11.73
C SER A 67 14.53 20.51 -10.20
N ASN A 68 14.90 19.36 -9.62
CA ASN A 68 14.82 19.03 -8.19
C ASN A 68 14.84 20.24 -7.24
N PRO A 69 13.67 20.70 -6.73
CA PRO A 69 13.61 21.87 -5.86
C PRO A 69 14.11 21.60 -4.44
N PHE A 70 14.37 20.34 -4.09
CA PHE A 70 14.86 19.92 -2.77
C PHE A 70 16.19 19.14 -2.89
N PRO A 71 17.28 19.78 -3.36
CA PRO A 71 18.58 19.12 -3.54
C PRO A 71 19.16 18.60 -2.22
N PHE A 72 18.81 19.23 -1.09
CA PHE A 72 19.21 18.79 0.25
C PHE A 72 18.57 17.45 0.67
N LEU A 73 17.52 16.98 0.00
CA LEU A 73 16.90 15.68 0.26
C LEU A 73 17.48 14.55 -0.63
N GLY A 74 18.55 14.83 -1.39
CA GLY A 74 19.16 13.85 -2.29
C GLY A 74 19.66 12.58 -1.58
N ARG A 75 19.67 11.44 -2.28
CA ARG A 75 19.95 10.10 -1.72
C ARG A 75 21.29 9.97 -0.98
N GLN A 76 22.31 10.71 -1.39
CA GLN A 76 23.61 10.71 -0.71
C GLN A 76 23.50 11.14 0.77
N ARG A 77 22.46 11.92 1.11
CA ARG A 77 22.14 12.34 2.47
C ARG A 77 21.24 11.36 3.22
N ILE A 78 21.05 10.14 2.73
CA ILE A 78 20.35 9.07 3.46
C ILE A 78 21.37 8.11 4.11
N ALA A 79 22.67 8.30 3.88
CA ALA A 79 23.74 7.56 4.58
C ALA A 79 23.94 8.00 6.05
N PHE A 80 23.15 8.93 6.58
CA PHE A 80 23.27 9.34 7.99
C PHE A 80 22.83 8.22 8.93
N PRO A 81 23.46 8.08 10.11
CA PRO A 81 23.10 7.07 11.11
C PRO A 81 21.62 7.08 11.50
N ILE A 82 20.96 8.24 11.43
CA ILE A 82 19.53 8.39 11.71
C ILE A 82 18.65 7.54 10.78
N PHE A 83 19.12 7.22 9.57
CA PHE A 83 18.40 6.41 8.58
C PHE A 83 18.75 4.92 8.62
N GLN A 84 19.48 4.46 9.64
CA GLN A 84 19.96 3.07 9.74
C GLN A 84 18.86 2.01 9.60
N HIS A 85 17.61 2.36 9.91
CA HIS A 85 16.46 1.45 9.90
C HIS A 85 15.70 1.40 8.56
N ALA A 86 16.04 2.23 7.57
CA ALA A 86 15.39 2.20 6.25
C ALA A 86 16.36 2.18 5.08
N ASN A 87 15.81 1.77 3.94
CA ASN A 87 16.40 1.87 2.63
C ASN A 87 15.82 3.09 1.89
N ALA A 88 16.67 3.84 1.22
CA ALA A 88 16.24 4.86 0.27
C ALA A 88 15.73 4.17 -1.00
N ILE A 89 14.53 4.55 -1.44
CA ILE A 89 13.98 4.16 -2.73
C ILE A 89 13.76 5.40 -3.58
N ALA A 90 13.95 5.29 -4.89
CA ALA A 90 13.60 6.35 -5.82
C ALA A 90 12.52 5.86 -6.76
N PRO A 91 11.25 6.17 -6.46
CA PRO A 91 10.10 5.61 -7.16
C PRO A 91 10.16 5.82 -8.67
N SER A 92 10.53 7.02 -9.12
CA SER A 92 10.65 7.32 -10.55
C SER A 92 11.69 6.44 -11.28
N THR A 93 12.78 6.05 -10.61
CA THR A 93 13.81 5.19 -11.24
C THR A 93 13.39 3.74 -11.41
N ILE A 94 12.32 3.32 -10.73
CA ILE A 94 11.74 1.97 -10.81
C ILE A 94 10.35 1.98 -11.45
N GLY A 95 10.02 3.03 -12.20
CA GLY A 95 8.77 3.14 -12.95
C GLY A 95 7.51 3.35 -12.09
N VAL A 96 7.66 3.73 -10.82
CA VAL A 96 6.53 4.06 -9.95
C VAL A 96 6.16 5.54 -10.15
N PRO A 97 4.90 5.86 -10.52
CA PRO A 97 4.40 7.23 -10.58
C PRO A 97 4.61 7.91 -9.24
N TRP A 98 5.24 9.09 -9.27
CA TRP A 98 5.68 9.77 -8.07
C TRP A 98 5.23 11.23 -8.10
N PRO A 99 3.95 11.55 -7.87
CA PRO A 99 3.40 12.91 -8.01
C PRO A 99 3.80 13.86 -6.86
N THR A 100 5.04 13.78 -6.37
CA THR A 100 5.62 14.69 -5.37
C THR A 100 7.01 15.17 -5.79
N LEU A 101 7.40 16.36 -5.36
CA LEU A 101 8.73 16.92 -5.62
C LEU A 101 9.84 16.29 -4.77
N LEU A 102 9.50 15.37 -3.85
CA LEU A 102 10.47 14.62 -3.07
C LEU A 102 11.32 13.71 -3.98
N PRO A 103 12.66 13.76 -3.88
CA PRO A 103 13.55 13.00 -4.79
C PRO A 103 13.59 11.50 -4.51
N SER A 104 13.18 11.08 -3.32
CA SER A 104 13.16 9.68 -2.87
C SER A 104 12.12 9.48 -1.78
N SER A 105 11.80 8.21 -1.54
CA SER A 105 11.06 7.74 -0.37
C SER A 105 11.95 6.84 0.48
N LEU A 106 11.48 6.49 1.67
CA LEU A 106 12.13 5.56 2.58
C LEU A 106 11.23 4.34 2.78
N GLN A 107 11.87 3.18 2.95
CA GLN A 107 11.17 1.95 3.30
C GLN A 107 11.94 1.18 4.37
N SER A 108 11.24 0.72 5.41
CA SER A 108 11.87 -0.02 6.52
C SER A 108 12.61 -1.26 6.03
N LYS A 109 13.77 -1.52 6.63
CA LYS A 109 14.57 -2.74 6.41
C LYS A 109 13.91 -3.99 6.99
N TYR A 110 13.01 -3.81 7.96
CA TYR A 110 12.43 -4.88 8.76
C TYR A 110 11.14 -5.47 8.20
N TRP A 111 10.88 -5.30 6.90
CA TRP A 111 9.58 -5.65 6.32
C TRP A 111 9.27 -7.15 6.44
N ILE A 112 10.30 -8.01 6.39
CA ILE A 112 10.14 -9.47 6.52
C ILE A 112 9.68 -9.82 7.93
N GLU A 113 10.42 -9.35 8.94
CA GLU A 113 10.13 -9.65 10.35
C GLU A 113 8.81 -9.03 10.82
N VAL A 114 8.42 -7.92 10.19
CA VAL A 114 7.14 -7.26 10.40
C VAL A 114 6.00 -8.06 9.78
N GLU A 115 6.18 -8.58 8.56
CA GLU A 115 5.20 -9.45 7.91
C GLU A 115 4.99 -10.77 8.67
N GLU A 116 6.07 -11.38 9.15
CA GLU A 116 6.01 -12.56 10.02
C GLU A 116 5.25 -12.29 11.33
N ALA A 117 5.53 -11.15 11.97
CA ALA A 117 4.84 -10.75 13.20
C ALA A 117 3.34 -10.50 12.96
N ALA A 118 2.97 -9.95 11.80
CA ALA A 118 1.58 -9.74 11.41
C ALA A 118 0.86 -11.08 11.20
N LYS A 119 1.48 -12.02 10.47
CA LYS A 119 0.93 -13.36 10.23
C LYS A 119 0.71 -14.13 11.54
N ALA A 120 1.74 -14.19 12.39
CA ALA A 120 1.65 -14.89 13.67
C ALA A 120 0.56 -14.30 14.58
N PHE A 121 0.47 -12.97 14.65
CA PHE A 121 -0.55 -12.30 15.47
C PHE A 121 -1.96 -12.50 14.91
N THR A 122 -2.12 -12.46 13.59
CA THR A 122 -3.41 -12.73 12.94
C THR A 122 -3.87 -14.15 13.26
N GLN A 123 -2.98 -15.15 13.13
CA GLN A 123 -3.27 -16.54 13.49
C GLN A 123 -3.69 -16.68 14.96
N GLU A 124 -3.01 -15.97 15.88
CA GLU A 124 -3.38 -15.97 17.30
C GLU A 124 -4.80 -15.43 17.54
N ILE A 125 -5.18 -14.35 16.85
CA ILE A 125 -6.54 -13.80 16.96
C ILE A 125 -7.56 -14.78 16.38
N LEU A 126 -7.28 -15.40 15.23
CA LEU A 126 -8.19 -16.34 14.58
C LEU A 126 -8.40 -17.60 15.40
N ALA A 127 -7.37 -18.13 16.04
CA ALA A 127 -7.51 -19.27 16.94
C ALA A 127 -8.48 -19.00 18.10
N ARG A 128 -8.71 -17.72 18.46
CA ARG A 128 -9.63 -17.31 19.52
C ARG A 128 -11.01 -16.90 19.00
N ARG A 129 -11.20 -16.70 17.70
CA ARG A 129 -12.47 -16.27 17.09
C ARG A 129 -13.13 -17.44 16.38
N SER A 130 -14.44 -17.62 16.56
CA SER A 130 -15.24 -18.63 15.86
C SER A 130 -15.69 -18.21 14.44
N LYS A 131 -15.18 -17.09 13.92
CA LYS A 131 -15.64 -16.51 12.64
C LYS A 131 -14.90 -17.09 11.44
N ASP A 132 -15.67 -17.67 10.52
CA ASP A 132 -15.24 -17.97 9.15
C ASP A 132 -15.23 -16.70 8.30
N LYS A 133 -14.14 -15.92 8.38
CA LYS A 133 -13.81 -14.95 7.32
C LYS A 133 -12.87 -15.63 6.32
N GLU A 134 -13.00 -15.31 5.03
CA GLU A 134 -12.16 -15.90 3.97
C GLU A 134 -10.67 -15.56 4.21
N THR A 135 -9.78 -16.54 4.07
CA THR A 135 -8.32 -16.37 4.24
C THR A 135 -7.76 -15.18 3.46
N LYS A 136 -8.31 -14.92 2.26
CA LYS A 136 -7.91 -13.78 1.41
C LYS A 136 -8.15 -12.42 2.06
N TYR A 137 -9.17 -12.30 2.90
CA TYR A 137 -9.42 -11.07 3.66
C TYR A 137 -8.26 -10.79 4.59
N PHE A 138 -7.81 -11.80 5.35
CA PHE A 138 -6.71 -11.64 6.29
C PHE A 138 -5.38 -11.37 5.60
N ASP A 139 -5.12 -12.03 4.47
CA ASP A 139 -3.93 -11.74 3.66
C ASP A 139 -3.90 -10.28 3.19
N ALA A 140 -5.05 -9.74 2.76
CA ALA A 140 -5.16 -8.34 2.37
C ALA A 140 -4.97 -7.37 3.55
N MET A 141 -5.50 -7.70 4.73
CA MET A 141 -5.32 -6.88 5.93
C MET A 141 -3.86 -6.88 6.42
N ILE A 142 -3.21 -8.04 6.38
CA ILE A 142 -1.78 -8.17 6.68
C ILE A 142 -0.98 -7.33 5.68
N ASP A 143 -1.23 -7.49 4.38
CA ASP A 143 -0.53 -6.73 3.35
C ASP A 143 -0.72 -5.22 3.53
N ALA A 144 -1.93 -4.77 3.83
CA ALA A 144 -2.23 -3.36 4.11
C ALA A 144 -1.48 -2.83 5.33
N ALA A 145 -1.51 -3.54 6.46
CA ALA A 145 -0.84 -3.12 7.70
C ALA A 145 0.68 -3.04 7.53
N VAL A 146 1.26 -4.07 6.90
CA VAL A 146 2.70 -4.12 6.62
C VAL A 146 3.06 -3.00 5.64
N SER A 147 2.35 -2.88 4.50
CA SER A 147 2.58 -1.85 3.49
C SER A 147 2.50 -0.45 4.06
N LEU A 148 1.52 -0.17 4.91
CA LEU A 148 1.38 1.12 5.56
C LEU A 148 2.60 1.43 6.42
N LEU A 149 2.95 0.55 7.36
CA LEU A 149 3.97 0.85 8.35
C LEU A 149 5.37 0.90 7.77
N VAL A 150 5.71 -0.02 6.87
CA VAL A 150 7.06 -0.03 6.27
C VAL A 150 7.36 1.21 5.45
N ASN A 151 6.33 1.94 4.97
CA ASN A 151 6.50 3.15 4.18
C ASN A 151 6.17 4.44 4.96
N ALA A 152 5.24 4.41 5.94
CA ALA A 152 4.84 5.59 6.71
C ALA A 152 5.73 5.86 7.94
N VAL A 153 6.25 4.80 8.57
CA VAL A 153 7.16 4.89 9.73
C VAL A 153 8.47 4.12 9.47
N PRO A 154 9.16 4.37 8.34
CA PRO A 154 10.29 3.54 7.88
C PRO A 154 11.50 3.57 8.84
N MET A 155 11.59 4.59 9.69
CA MET A 155 12.64 4.79 10.69
C MET A 155 12.42 4.00 11.99
N GLY A 156 11.29 3.32 12.15
CA GLY A 156 11.02 2.53 13.34
C GLY A 156 12.05 1.42 13.51
N ASN A 157 12.57 1.27 14.73
CA ASN A 157 13.33 0.07 15.07
C ASN A 157 12.42 -1.16 15.06
N LEU A 158 13.02 -2.35 14.96
CA LEU A 158 12.31 -3.61 14.80
C LEU A 158 11.21 -3.82 15.85
N THR A 159 11.49 -3.56 17.12
CA THR A 159 10.55 -3.75 18.23
C THR A 159 9.30 -2.88 18.05
N ARG A 160 9.50 -1.59 17.77
CA ARG A 160 8.39 -0.64 17.55
C ARG A 160 7.59 -1.01 16.31
N MET A 161 8.27 -1.40 15.23
CA MET A 161 7.61 -1.83 14.00
C MET A 161 6.72 -3.06 14.24
N LYS A 162 7.18 -4.07 14.99
CA LYS A 162 6.37 -5.24 15.34
C LYS A 162 5.14 -4.87 16.16
N ILE A 163 5.28 -3.99 17.17
CA ILE A 163 4.16 -3.54 18.00
C ILE A 163 3.12 -2.79 17.16
N LEU A 164 3.57 -1.80 16.38
CA LEU A 164 2.68 -1.02 15.50
C LEU A 164 1.95 -1.92 14.50
N THR A 165 2.63 -2.94 13.96
CA THR A 165 2.00 -3.83 12.97
C THR A 165 0.90 -4.66 13.57
N LYS A 166 1.11 -5.22 14.77
CA LYS A 166 0.04 -5.90 15.50
C LYS A 166 -1.14 -4.97 15.76
N LEU A 167 -0.87 -3.73 16.17
CA LEU A 167 -1.90 -2.72 16.39
C LEU A 167 -2.71 -2.43 15.12
N TYR A 168 -2.07 -2.21 13.97
CA TYR A 168 -2.77 -1.93 12.71
C TYR A 168 -3.50 -3.16 12.14
N VAL A 169 -2.95 -4.36 12.30
CA VAL A 169 -3.68 -5.60 12.00
C VAL A 169 -4.97 -5.66 12.83
N PHE A 170 -4.88 -5.40 14.14
CA PHE A 170 -6.06 -5.37 15.00
C PHE A 170 -7.07 -4.31 14.58
N PHE A 171 -6.62 -3.08 14.28
CA PHE A 171 -7.48 -2.01 13.80
C PHE A 171 -8.21 -2.40 12.52
N PHE A 172 -7.51 -2.89 11.51
CA PHE A 172 -8.11 -3.30 10.23
C PHE A 172 -9.04 -4.51 10.37
N MET A 173 -8.74 -5.45 11.27
CA MET A 173 -9.64 -6.56 11.57
C MET A 173 -10.93 -6.11 12.27
N SER A 174 -10.88 -4.99 13.01
CA SER A 174 -12.00 -4.46 13.79
C SER A 174 -12.87 -3.48 13.00
N ASP A 175 -12.28 -2.74 12.05
CA ASP A 175 -13.00 -1.78 11.18
C ASP A 175 -13.90 -2.48 10.14
N GLY A 176 -13.54 -3.71 9.74
CA GLY A 176 -14.35 -4.54 8.84
C GLY A 176 -15.34 -5.47 9.55
N GLU A 177 -15.77 -5.14 10.76
CA GLU A 177 -16.92 -5.76 11.46
C GLU A 177 -18.10 -4.79 11.52
#